data_AF-A0A7W7HQR0-F1
#
_entry.id   AF-A0A7W7HQR0-F1
#
_cell.length_a   1.000
_cell.length_b   1.000
_cell.length_c   1.000
_cell.angle_alpha   90.00
_cell.angle_beta   90.00
_cell.angle_gamma   90.00
#
_symmetry.space_group_name_H-M   'P 1'
#
loop_
_entity.id
_entity.type
_entity.pdbx_description
1 polymer ?
#
loop_
_entity_poly.entity_id
_entity_poly.type
_entity_poly.pdbx_seq_one_letter_code
_entity_poly.pdbx_strand_id
1 'polypeptide(L)'
;MDLHPDDHDELTHGSSSLEMWRRSDHAVQVAEELMRMNGGTVPMSDLLWLGAESFLPRQWKAGCAPEPVEAAVLVYNRWRKLEERRLQRRQQTGENY
;
A
#
# COMPACT_ATOMS: atom_id res chain seq x y z
N MET A 1 9.10 2.45 16.45
CA MET A 1 9.56 2.17 15.07
C MET A 1 10.56 3.25 14.76
N ASP A 2 11.85 2.90 14.71
CA ASP A 2 12.89 3.81 14.24
C ASP A 2 12.74 3.95 12.73
N LEU A 3 12.46 5.17 12.26
CA LEU A 3 12.47 5.49 10.84
C LEU A 3 13.90 5.35 10.33
N HIS A 4 14.07 4.75 9.15
CA HIS A 4 15.37 4.69 8.50
C HIS A 4 15.84 6.13 8.24
N PRO A 5 17.12 6.47 8.42
CA PRO A 5 17.62 7.84 8.25
C PRO A 5 17.29 8.43 6.85
N ASP A 6 17.27 7.60 5.81
CA ASP A 6 16.84 8.01 4.46
C ASP A 6 15.37 8.46 4.39
N ASP A 7 14.49 7.88 5.22
CA ASP A 7 13.07 8.25 5.25
C ASP A 7 12.87 9.64 5.89
N HIS A 8 13.78 10.04 6.80
CA HIS A 8 13.74 11.34 7.48
C HIS A 8 14.20 12.49 6.58
N ASP A 9 15.21 12.26 5.74
CA ASP A 9 15.66 13.24 4.74
C ASP A 9 14.65 13.41 3.60
N GLU A 10 13.98 12.32 3.19
CA GLU A 10 12.92 12.39 2.18
C GLU A 10 11.68 13.17 2.66
N LEU A 11 11.36 13.13 3.95
CA LEU A 11 10.23 13.87 4.53
C LEU A 11 10.48 15.38 4.64
N THR A 12 11.74 15.82 4.71
CA THR A 12 12.11 17.21 5.01
C THR A 12 12.40 18.08 3.78
N HIS A 13 12.75 17.48 2.63
CA HIS A 13 13.28 18.21 1.46
C HIS A 13 12.36 18.29 0.23
N GLY A 14 11.10 17.90 0.32
CA GLY A 14 10.08 18.25 -0.70
C GLY A 14 10.14 17.46 -2.02
N SER A 15 11.02 16.46 -2.14
CA SER A 15 11.06 15.51 -3.26
C SER A 15 11.22 14.09 -2.75
N SER A 16 10.28 13.66 -1.88
CA SER A 16 10.28 12.29 -1.36
C SER A 16 10.05 11.29 -2.49
N SER A 17 10.63 10.09 -2.37
CA SER A 17 10.40 9.00 -3.32
C SER A 17 8.91 8.65 -3.41
N LEU A 18 8.20 8.85 -2.30
CA LEU A 18 6.76 8.72 -2.22
C LEU A 18 6.02 9.72 -3.12
N GLU A 19 6.38 11.01 -3.08
CA GLU A 19 5.72 12.03 -3.91
C GLU A 19 6.03 11.86 -5.40
N MET A 20 7.24 11.42 -5.74
CA MET A 20 7.59 11.07 -7.13
C MET A 20 6.83 9.84 -7.60
N TRP A 21 6.73 8.80 -6.76
CA TRP A 21 5.97 7.59 -7.07
C TRP A 21 4.48 7.90 -7.23
N ARG A 22 3.86 8.66 -6.31
CA ARG A 22 2.43 9.06 -6.38
C ARG A 22 2.06 9.75 -7.69
N ARG A 23 3.00 10.49 -8.28
CA ARG A 23 2.82 11.20 -9.56
C ARG A 23 3.22 10.36 -10.78
N SER A 24 3.77 9.18 -10.58
CA SER A 24 4.21 8.30 -11.67
C SER A 24 3.03 7.55 -12.31
N ASP A 25 3.16 7.24 -13.60
CA ASP A 25 2.21 6.39 -14.31
C ASP A 25 2.08 5.00 -13.66
N HIS A 26 3.16 4.52 -13.05
CA HIS A 26 3.17 3.24 -12.36
C HIS A 26 2.21 3.24 -11.16
N ALA A 27 2.16 4.31 -10.36
CA ALA A 27 1.22 4.41 -9.24
C ALA A 27 -0.24 4.51 -9.72
N VAL A 28 -0.48 5.21 -10.83
CA VAL A 28 -1.81 5.29 -11.46
C VAL A 28 -2.26 3.90 -11.92
N GLN A 29 -1.41 3.16 -12.63
CA GLN A 29 -1.71 1.80 -13.09
C GLN A 29 -1.95 0.84 -11.92
N VAL A 30 -1.13 0.91 -10.86
CA VAL A 30 -1.35 0.11 -9.64
C VAL A 30 -2.70 0.45 -9.01
N ALA A 31 -3.08 1.73 -8.94
CA ALA A 31 -4.37 2.15 -8.43
C ALA A 31 -5.53 1.61 -9.29
N GLU A 32 -5.43 1.67 -10.61
CA GLU A 32 -6.42 1.12 -11.55
C GLU A 32 -6.61 -0.40 -11.37
N GLU A 33 -5.51 -1.14 -11.26
CA GLU A 33 -5.56 -2.59 -11.04
C GLU A 33 -6.20 -2.93 -9.70
N LEU A 34 -5.90 -2.15 -8.66
CA LEU A 34 -6.52 -2.32 -7.34
C LEU A 34 -8.02 -1.98 -7.36
N MET A 35 -8.43 -0.97 -8.12
CA MET A 35 -9.86 -0.67 -8.35
C MET A 35 -10.56 -1.80 -9.09
N ARG A 36 -9.90 -2.39 -10.10
CA ARG A 36 -10.42 -3.55 -10.84
C ARG A 36 -10.63 -4.75 -9.93
N MET A 37 -9.66 -5.06 -9.07
CA MET A 37 -9.76 -6.18 -8.11
C MET A 37 -10.88 -5.99 -7.07
N ASN A 38 -11.17 -4.75 -6.69
CA ASN A 38 -12.15 -4.44 -5.64
C ASN A 38 -13.54 -4.03 -6.17
N GLY A 39 -13.72 -3.95 -7.50
CA GLY A 39 -15.03 -3.71 -8.11
C GLY A 39 -15.51 -2.26 -8.17
N GLY A 40 -14.62 -1.25 -8.15
CA GLY A 40 -15.00 0.14 -8.43
C GLY A 40 -14.44 1.24 -7.51
N THR A 41 -15.06 2.43 -7.57
CA THR A 41 -14.48 3.74 -7.29
C THR A 41 -14.31 4.15 -5.82
N VAL A 42 -13.06 4.49 -5.49
CA VAL A 42 -12.54 5.64 -4.71
C VAL A 42 -13.36 6.04 -3.46
N PRO A 43 -13.08 5.46 -2.29
CA PRO A 43 -11.77 5.46 -1.68
C PRO A 43 -11.33 4.02 -1.50
N MET A 44 -10.36 3.63 -2.32
CA MET A 44 -9.43 2.55 -2.02
C MET A 44 -9.27 2.51 -0.50
N SER A 45 -9.65 1.40 0.17
CA SER A 45 -9.65 1.40 1.64
C SER A 45 -8.34 2.01 2.08
N ASP A 46 -8.35 3.09 2.86
CA ASP A 46 -7.15 3.93 3.00
C ASP A 46 -5.94 3.08 3.37
N LEU A 47 -6.18 1.99 4.10
CA LEU A 47 -5.21 0.93 4.44
C LEU A 47 -4.53 0.24 3.25
N LEU A 48 -5.27 -0.06 2.19
CA LEU A 48 -4.77 -0.70 0.99
C LEU A 48 -3.90 0.29 0.18
N TRP A 49 -4.32 1.56 0.06
CA TRP A 49 -3.50 2.58 -0.58
C TRP A 49 -2.27 2.97 0.26
N LEU A 50 -2.44 3.18 1.57
CA LEU A 50 -1.34 3.36 2.52
C LEU A 50 -0.36 2.18 2.48
N GLY A 51 -0.86 0.97 2.25
CA GLY A 51 -0.03 -0.22 2.06
C GLY A 51 0.83 -0.17 0.80
N ALA A 52 0.26 0.30 -0.32
CA ALA A 52 1.00 0.54 -1.56
C ALA A 52 2.08 1.62 -1.35
N GLU A 53 1.71 2.75 -0.74
CA GLU A 53 2.60 3.86 -0.41
C GLU A 53 3.75 3.48 0.52
N SER A 54 3.54 2.50 1.41
CA SER A 54 4.57 2.02 2.33
C SER A 54 5.57 1.04 1.70
N PHE A 55 5.25 0.46 0.53
CA PHE A 55 6.00 -0.67 -0.04
C PHE A 55 6.62 -0.36 -1.40
N LEU A 56 5.87 0.28 -2.29
CA LEU A 56 6.23 0.42 -3.70
C LEU A 56 7.19 1.57 -4.02
N PRO A 57 7.17 2.74 -3.34
CA PRO A 57 8.04 3.86 -3.72
C PRO A 57 9.54 3.52 -3.72
N ARG A 58 10.00 2.73 -2.75
CA ARG A 58 11.41 2.32 -2.65
C ARG A 58 11.80 1.36 -3.77
N GLN A 59 10.95 0.38 -4.08
CA GLN A 59 11.21 -0.57 -5.16
C GLN A 59 11.16 0.10 -6.54
N TRP A 60 10.22 1.03 -6.71
CA TRP A 60 10.06 1.82 -7.93
C TRP A 60 11.29 2.69 -8.19
N LYS A 61 11.76 3.45 -7.19
CA LYS A 61 12.97 4.27 -7.31
C LYS A 61 14.23 3.45 -7.63
N ALA A 62 14.29 2.21 -7.16
CA ALA A 62 15.38 1.29 -7.44
C ALA A 62 15.24 0.56 -8.80
N GLY A 63 14.18 0.82 -9.58
CA GLY A 63 13.93 0.15 -10.86
C GLY A 63 13.59 -1.34 -10.70
N CYS A 64 13.17 -1.77 -9.51
CA CYS A 64 12.84 -3.15 -9.18
C CYS A 64 11.39 -3.32 -8.71
N ALA A 65 10.53 -2.32 -8.96
CA ALA A 65 9.11 -2.47 -8.73
C ALA A 65 8.54 -3.60 -9.60
N PRO A 66 7.69 -4.46 -9.02
CA PRO A 66 6.91 -5.43 -9.79
C PRO A 66 6.04 -4.72 -10.83
N GLU A 67 5.57 -5.46 -11.84
CA GLU A 67 4.58 -4.93 -12.78
C GLU A 67 3.31 -4.46 -12.05
N PRO A 68 2.59 -3.44 -12.54
CA PRO A 68 1.47 -2.83 -11.83
C PRO A 68 0.41 -3.84 -11.34
N VAL A 69 0.10 -4.85 -12.17
CA VAL A 69 -0.82 -5.93 -11.82
C VAL A 69 -0.28 -6.76 -10.65
N GLU A 70 1.00 -7.13 -10.69
CA GLU A 70 1.63 -7.92 -9.63
C GLU A 70 1.73 -7.13 -8.33
N ALA A 71 2.12 -5.86 -8.41
CA ALA A 71 2.17 -4.94 -7.29
C ALA A 71 0.78 -4.80 -6.63
N ALA A 72 -0.28 -4.63 -7.43
CA ALA A 72 -1.66 -4.62 -6.97
C ALA A 72 -2.06 -5.91 -6.24
N VAL A 73 -1.76 -7.09 -6.82
CA VAL A 73 -2.03 -8.39 -6.20
C VAL A 73 -1.31 -8.51 -4.85
N LEU A 74 -0.03 -8.12 -4.77
CA LEU A 74 0.76 -8.19 -3.54
C LEU A 74 0.17 -7.32 -2.43
N VAL A 75 -0.17 -6.08 -2.76
CA VAL A 75 -0.79 -5.12 -1.84
C VAL A 75 -2.14 -5.64 -1.36
N TYR A 76 -3.00 -6.09 -2.28
CA TYR A 76 -4.33 -6.64 -1.96
C TYR A 76 -4.25 -7.86 -1.05
N ASN A 77 -3.38 -8.83 -1.37
CA ASN A 77 -3.21 -10.04 -0.56
C ASN A 77 -2.72 -9.73 0.86
N ARG A 78 -1.82 -8.75 1.00
CA ARG A 78 -1.33 -8.31 2.31
C ARG A 78 -2.44 -7.65 3.13
N TRP A 79 -3.23 -6.79 2.51
CA TRP A 79 -4.40 -6.17 3.14
C TRP A 79 -5.42 -7.23 3.57
N ARG A 80 -5.77 -8.17 2.69
CA ARG A 80 -6.72 -9.25 2.98
C ARG A 80 -6.32 -10.06 4.21
N LYS A 81 -5.04 -10.46 4.29
CA LYS A 81 -4.48 -11.17 5.46
C LYS A 81 -4.58 -10.36 6.76
N LEU A 82 -4.40 -9.04 6.69
CA LEU A 82 -4.57 -8.17 7.86
C LEU A 82 -6.03 -8.09 8.29
N GLU A 83 -6.95 -8.01 7.33
CA GLU A 83 -8.38 -7.93 7.60
C GLU A 83 -8.92 -9.24 8.17
N GLU A 84 -8.51 -10.38 7.62
CA GLU A 84 -8.78 -11.71 8.19
C GLU A 84 -8.32 -11.82 9.65
N ARG A 85 -7.10 -11.35 9.95
CA ARG A 85 -6.59 -11.32 11.34
C ARG A 85 -7.40 -10.39 12.25
N ARG A 86 -7.88 -9.26 11.74
CA ARG A 86 -8.74 -8.34 12.51
C ARG A 86 -10.10 -8.97 12.78
N LEU A 87 -10.68 -9.66 11.80
CA LEU A 87 -11.93 -10.40 11.95
C LEU A 87 -11.78 -11.53 12.98
N GLN A 88 -10.71 -12.32 12.92
CA GLN A 88 -10.42 -13.37 13.91
C GLN A 88 -10.32 -12.80 15.34
N ARG A 89 -9.63 -11.68 15.53
CA ARG A 89 -9.56 -11.01 16.83
C ARG A 89 -10.92 -10.53 17.33
N ARG A 90 -11.77 -10.00 16.43
CA ARG A 90 -13.13 -9.58 16.78
C ARG A 90 -13.99 -10.77 17.19
N GLN A 91 -13.90 -11.90 16.49
CA GLN A 91 -14.62 -13.12 16.83
C GLN A 91 -14.19 -13.67 18.19
N GLN A 92 -12.89 -13.76 18.47
CA GLN A 92 -12.36 -14.20 19.77
C GLN A 92 -12.73 -13.27 20.92
N THR A 93 -12.91 -11.97 20.66
CA THR A 93 -13.33 -10.99 21.67
C THR A 93 -14.86 -11.00 21.88
N GLY A 94 -15.63 -11.41 20.86
CA GLY A 94 -17.09 -11.51 20.90
C GLY A 94 -17.62 -12.81 21.51
N GLU A 95 -16.82 -13.88 21.57
CA GLU A 95 -17.18 -15.16 22.23
C GLU A 95 -16.97 -15.16 23.75
N ASN A 96 -16.62 -14.01 24.35
CA ASN A 96 -16.36 -13.87 25.79
C ASN A 96 -17.47 -13.10 26.55
N TYR A 97 -18.70 -13.09 26.01
CA TYR A 97 -19.90 -12.53 26.66
C TYR A 97 -21.02 -13.55 26.76
#